data_AF-A0AAV0S4H7-F1
#
_entry.id   AF-A0AAV0S4H7-F1
#
_cell.length_a   1.000
_cell.length_b   1.000
_cell.length_c   1.000
_cell.angle_alpha   90.00
_cell.angle_beta   90.00
_cell.angle_gamma   90.00
#
_symmetry.space_group_name_H-M   'P 1'
#
loop_
_entity.id
_entity.type
_entity.pdbx_description
1 polymer ?
#
loop_
_entity_poly.entity_id
_entity_poly.type
_entity_poly.pdbx_seq_one_letter_code
_entity_poly.pdbx_strand_id
1 'polypeptide(L)'
;MLALHANAGRYVAGLLTKEDLARLVNDRRPVRVRIWDVDTESEHEAELVRRRLWFGSGMHWVIGFAGDWWSEFVRRRGLEEGDEIGMNWDRLHFRFNFRLIARAAGGN
;
A
#
# COMPACT_ATOMS: atom_id res chain seq x y z
N MET A 1 -10.44 8.49 0.41
CA MET A 1 -10.28 7.21 -0.29
C MET A 1 -9.84 7.50 -1.72
N LEU A 2 -8.54 7.33 -2.02
CA LEU A 2 -7.96 7.69 -3.33
C LEU A 2 -7.93 6.45 -4.23
N ALA A 3 -8.90 6.36 -5.14
CA ALA A 3 -8.78 5.49 -6.31
C ALA A 3 -7.65 6.03 -7.20
N LEU A 4 -6.55 5.29 -7.29
CA LEU A 4 -5.37 5.65 -8.09
C LEU A 4 -5.68 5.47 -9.59
N HIS A 5 -6.40 6.42 -10.17
CA HIS A 5 -6.55 6.54 -11.63
C HIS A 5 -5.36 7.31 -12.23
N ALA A 6 -4.70 6.68 -13.21
CA ALA A 6 -3.94 7.20 -14.37
C ALA A 6 -3.05 8.47 -14.28
N ASN A 7 -2.89 9.09 -13.11
CA ASN A 7 -2.05 10.25 -12.84
C ASN A 7 -1.16 10.01 -11.59
N ALA A 8 -0.91 8.73 -11.28
CA ALA A 8 -0.22 8.25 -10.08
C ALA A 8 1.21 8.85 -9.92
N GLY A 9 1.81 9.32 -11.00
CA GLY A 9 3.09 10.04 -10.97
C GLY A 9 3.07 11.31 -10.11
N ARG A 10 1.90 11.94 -9.87
CA ARG A 10 1.81 13.19 -9.08
C ARG A 10 1.42 12.98 -7.62
N TYR A 11 0.81 11.85 -7.27
CA TYR A 11 0.41 11.54 -5.89
C TYR A 11 1.31 10.48 -5.20
N VAL A 12 2.02 9.65 -5.96
CA VAL A 12 3.05 8.73 -5.41
C VAL A 12 4.43 9.38 -5.36
N ALA A 13 4.71 10.40 -6.19
CA ALA A 13 5.99 11.11 -6.18
C ALA A 13 6.30 11.88 -4.88
N GLY A 14 5.28 12.14 -4.05
CA GLY A 14 5.49 12.71 -2.71
C GLY A 14 5.79 11.67 -1.62
N LEU A 15 5.68 10.38 -1.96
CA LEU A 15 5.83 9.25 -1.05
C LEU A 15 7.19 8.56 -1.21
N LEU A 16 7.80 8.64 -2.39
CA LEU A 16 9.02 7.94 -2.73
C LEU A 16 10.07 8.91 -3.26
N THR A 17 11.34 8.56 -3.13
CA THR A 17 12.40 9.31 -3.80
C THR A 17 12.21 9.28 -5.32
N LYS A 18 12.80 10.23 -6.04
CA LYS A 18 12.77 10.20 -7.53
C LYS A 18 13.37 8.90 -8.07
N GLU A 19 14.36 8.35 -7.39
CA GLU A 19 15.00 7.09 -7.76
C GLU A 19 14.07 5.90 -7.55
N ASP A 20 13.43 5.81 -6.38
CA ASP A 20 12.46 4.75 -6.10
C ASP A 20 11.26 4.80 -7.05
N LEU A 21 10.79 6.01 -7.37
CA LEU A 21 9.75 6.19 -8.38
C LEU A 21 10.21 5.70 -9.77
N ALA A 22 11.45 5.99 -10.16
CA ALA A 22 12.02 5.50 -11.42
C ALA A 22 12.12 3.96 -11.41
N ARG A 23 12.61 3.37 -10.32
CA ARG A 23 12.66 1.90 -10.15
C ARG A 23 11.28 1.27 -10.30
N LEU A 24 10.27 1.84 -9.66
CA LEU A 24 8.91 1.32 -9.65
C LEU A 24 8.18 1.49 -10.99
N VAL A 25 8.31 2.67 -11.60
CA VAL A 25 7.57 3.05 -12.81
C VAL A 25 8.29 2.62 -14.07
N ASN A 26 9.58 2.94 -14.20
CA ASN A 26 10.34 2.71 -15.43
C ASN A 26 10.88 1.28 -15.48
N ASP A 27 11.51 0.84 -14.39
CA ASP A 27 12.23 -0.43 -14.36
C ASP A 27 11.35 -1.60 -13.90
N ARG A 28 10.13 -1.30 -13.41
CA ARG A 28 9.19 -2.26 -12.80
C ARG A 28 9.82 -3.09 -11.68
N ARG A 29 10.79 -2.51 -10.96
CA ARG A 29 11.44 -3.12 -9.82
C ARG A 29 10.65 -2.83 -8.54
N PRO A 30 10.53 -3.81 -7.63
CA PRO A 30 9.97 -3.57 -6.31
C PRO A 30 10.75 -2.48 -5.56
N VAL A 31 10.03 -1.70 -4.76
CA VAL A 31 10.61 -0.71 -3.84
C VAL A 31 10.26 -1.11 -2.43
N ARG A 32 11.26 -1.35 -1.58
CA ARG A 32 11.03 -1.62 -0.17
C ARG A 32 10.60 -0.34 0.54
N VAL A 33 9.57 -0.47 1.37
CA VAL A 33 9.04 0.61 2.19
C VAL A 33 8.78 0.11 3.60
N ARG A 34 8.93 1.01 4.56
CA ARG A 34 8.59 0.75 5.96
C ARG A 34 7.13 1.08 6.22
N ILE A 35 6.52 0.33 7.11
CA ILE A 35 5.13 0.51 7.54
C ILE A 35 5.07 0.42 9.06
N TRP A 36 4.60 1.47 9.69
CA TRP A 36 4.33 1.56 11.12
C TRP A 36 2.87 1.20 11.40
N ASP A 37 2.65 0.07 12.07
CA ASP A 37 1.33 -0.27 12.59
C ASP A 37 1.07 0.53 13.87
N VAL A 38 0.19 1.53 13.75
CA VAL A 38 -0.15 2.46 14.84
C VAL A 38 -0.87 1.74 15.97
N ASP A 39 -1.66 0.71 15.67
CA ASP A 39 -2.47 0.03 16.67
C ASP A 39 -1.63 -0.94 17.53
N THR A 40 -0.56 -1.49 16.97
CA THR A 40 0.33 -2.45 17.68
C THR A 40 1.71 -1.89 17.99
N GLU A 41 1.95 -0.61 17.68
CA GLU A 41 3.23 0.09 17.86
C GLU A 41 4.44 -0.70 17.34
N SER A 42 4.33 -1.23 16.13
CA SER A 42 5.36 -2.08 15.52
C SER A 42 5.69 -1.65 14.10
N GLU A 43 6.97 -1.65 13.75
CA GLU A 43 7.45 -1.37 12.39
C GLU A 43 7.66 -2.67 11.61
N HIS A 44 7.24 -2.68 10.35
CA HIS A 44 7.38 -3.79 9.40
C HIS A 44 7.86 -3.27 8.05
N GLU A 45 8.30 -4.19 7.20
CA GLU A 45 8.67 -3.89 5.81
C GLU A 45 7.65 -4.50 4.83
N ALA A 46 7.46 -3.83 3.70
CA ALA A 46 6.73 -4.36 2.58
C ALA A 46 7.36 -3.88 1.27
N GLU A 47 6.97 -4.49 0.16
CA GLU A 47 7.42 -4.07 -1.17
C GLU A 47 6.30 -3.41 -1.94
N LEU A 48 6.54 -2.21 -2.46
CA LEU A 48 5.69 -1.61 -3.48
C LEU A 48 6.05 -2.20 -4.84
N VAL A 49 5.05 -2.68 -5.55
CA VAL A 49 5.19 -3.23 -6.90
C VAL A 49 4.17 -2.60 -7.84
N ARG A 50 4.58 -2.41 -9.10
CA ARG A 50 3.68 -1.97 -10.16
C ARG A 50 3.01 -3.19 -10.78
N ARG A 51 1.69 -3.27 -10.70
CA ARG A 51 0.87 -4.36 -11.26
C ARG A 51 -0.10 -3.86 -12.33
N ARG A 52 -0.46 -4.75 -13.25
CA ARG A 52 -1.60 -4.56 -14.14
C ARG A 52 -2.84 -5.11 -13.46
N LEU A 53 -3.89 -4.32 -13.40
CA LEU A 53 -5.22 -4.77 -13.00
C LEU A 53 -6.20 -4.49 -14.14
N TRP A 54 -7.20 -5.36 -14.24
CA TRP A 54 -8.31 -5.19 -15.17
C TRP A 54 -9.52 -4.71 -14.38
N PHE A 55 -10.07 -3.57 -14.77
CA PHE A 55 -11.30 -3.03 -14.20
C PHE A 55 -12.28 -2.79 -15.35
N GLY A 56 -13.40 -3.53 -15.36
CA GLY A 56 -14.31 -3.55 -16.51
C GLY A 56 -13.59 -3.98 -17.79
N SER A 57 -13.66 -3.15 -18.84
CA SER A 57 -13.01 -3.39 -20.13
C SER A 57 -11.59 -2.81 -20.25
N GLY A 58 -11.04 -2.20 -19.19
CA GLY A 58 -9.77 -1.47 -19.23
C GLY A 58 -8.63 -2.13 -18.44
N MET A 59 -7.40 -2.05 -18.97
CA MET A 59 -6.17 -2.39 -18.23
C MET A 59 -5.59 -1.14 -17.59
N HIS A 60 -5.42 -1.18 -16.27
CA HIS A 60 -4.86 -0.11 -15.47
C HIS A 60 -3.56 -0.53 -14.80
N TRP A 61 -2.62 0.40 -14.70
CA TRP A 61 -1.42 0.23 -13.89
C TRP A 61 -1.66 0.77 -12.50
N VAL A 62 -1.47 -0.07 -11.49
CA VAL A 62 -1.58 0.30 -10.08
C VAL A 62 -0.27 0.01 -9.37
N ILE A 63 -0.04 0.74 -8.28
CA ILE A 63 1.03 0.45 -7.32
C ILE A 63 0.35 -0.16 -6.11
N GLY A 64 0.80 -1.34 -5.69
CA GLY A 64 0.27 -2.05 -4.53
C GLY A 64 1.37 -2.69 -3.71
N PHE A 65 1.02 -3.11 -2.50
CA PHE A 65 1.93 -3.83 -1.61
C PHE A 65 2.07 -5.30 -2.02
N ALA A 66 3.26 -5.85 -1.81
CA ALA A 66 3.67 -7.22 -2.07
C ALA A 66 4.79 -7.64 -1.09
N GLY A 67 5.39 -8.81 -1.33
CA GLY A 67 6.34 -9.42 -0.41
C GLY A 67 5.62 -9.89 0.85
N ASP A 68 6.15 -9.51 2.01
CA ASP A 68 5.66 -9.95 3.33
C ASP A 68 4.38 -9.22 3.79
N TRP A 69 3.76 -8.41 2.93
CA TRP A 69 2.48 -7.75 3.21
C TRP A 69 1.42 -8.73 3.73
N TRP A 70 1.31 -9.91 3.11
CA TRP A 70 0.29 -10.87 3.51
C TRP A 70 0.56 -11.45 4.91
N SER A 71 1.80 -11.80 5.23
CA SER A 71 2.13 -12.36 6.55
C SER A 71 2.07 -11.29 7.64
N GLU A 72 2.66 -10.12 7.40
CA GLU A 72 2.85 -9.08 8.42
C GLU A 72 1.65 -8.17 8.63
N PHE A 73 0.75 -8.07 7.65
CA PHE A 73 -0.43 -7.22 7.78
C PHE A 73 -1.72 -8.02 7.71
N VAL A 74 -1.92 -8.81 6.66
CA VAL A 74 -3.19 -9.54 6.49
C VAL A 74 -3.34 -10.63 7.55
N ARG A 75 -2.38 -11.56 7.64
CA ARG A 75 -2.46 -12.68 8.59
C ARG A 75 -2.25 -12.24 10.03
N ARG A 76 -1.21 -11.45 10.31
CA ARG A 76 -0.89 -10.99 11.67
C ARG A 76 -2.02 -10.18 12.30
N ARG A 77 -2.68 -9.31 11.53
CA ARG A 77 -3.81 -8.50 12.02
C ARG A 77 -5.16 -9.20 11.86
N GLY A 78 -5.18 -10.40 11.26
CA GLY A 78 -6.40 -11.13 10.94
C GLY A 78 -7.35 -10.25 10.13
N LEU A 79 -6.85 -9.63 9.06
CA LEU A 79 -7.69 -8.81 8.18
C LEU A 79 -8.57 -9.71 7.32
N GLU A 80 -9.85 -9.38 7.27
CA GLU A 80 -10.85 -10.09 6.49
C GLU A 80 -11.44 -9.20 5.40
N GLU A 81 -12.13 -9.81 4.44
CA GLU A 81 -12.83 -9.05 3.42
C GLU A 81 -13.91 -8.17 4.07
N GLY A 82 -13.92 -6.89 3.73
CA GLY A 82 -14.82 -5.90 4.32
C GLY A 82 -14.21 -5.10 5.49
N ASP A 83 -13.03 -5.47 5.98
CA ASP A 83 -12.29 -4.62 6.93
C ASP A 83 -11.85 -3.31 6.27
N GLU A 84 -12.03 -2.19 6.97
CA GLU A 84 -11.56 -0.89 6.53
C GLU A 84 -10.19 -0.58 7.16
N ILE A 85 -9.17 -0.39 6.32
CA ILE A 85 -7.83 0.01 6.74
C ILE A 85 -7.51 1.45 6.31
N GLY A 86 -6.82 2.16 7.19
CA GLY A 86 -6.25 3.47 6.95
C GLY A 86 -4.77 3.36 6.64
N MET A 87 -4.33 4.04 5.57
CA MET A 87 -2.91 4.22 5.28
C MET A 87 -2.63 5.69 4.96
N ASN A 88 -1.62 6.26 5.62
CA ASN A 88 -1.08 7.57 5.29
C ASN A 88 0.44 7.52 5.23
N TRP A 89 1.06 8.47 4.55
CA TRP A 89 2.51 8.56 4.48
C TRP A 89 3.05 9.58 5.45
N ASP A 90 3.92 9.11 6.34
CA ASP A 90 4.69 9.91 7.24
C ASP A 90 5.94 10.42 6.52
N ARG A 91 5.93 11.71 6.17
CA ARG A 91 7.07 12.35 5.51
C ARG A 91 8.28 12.53 6.43
N LEU A 92 8.07 12.63 7.74
CA LEU A 92 9.16 12.85 8.70
C LEU A 92 9.95 11.55 8.89
N HIS A 93 9.23 10.44 8.98
CA HIS A 93 9.83 9.12 9.22
C HIS A 93 10.00 8.28 7.94
N PHE A 94 9.58 8.80 6.77
CA PHE A 94 9.64 8.11 5.48
C PHE A 94 9.07 6.69 5.54
N ARG A 95 7.84 6.57 6.04
CA ARG A 95 7.13 5.29 6.22
C ARG A 95 5.63 5.46 6.06
N PHE A 96 4.91 4.38 5.79
CA PHE A 96 3.45 4.40 5.88
C PHE A 96 2.99 4.19 7.33
N ASN A 97 2.05 4.99 7.81
CA ASN A 97 1.29 4.64 9.01
C ASN A 97 0.11 3.78 8.59
N PHE A 98 -0.02 2.61 9.20
CA PHE A 98 -1.11 1.68 9.04
C PHE A 98 -2.01 1.71 10.27
N ARG A 99 -3.32 1.63 10.03
CA ARG A 99 -4.32 1.49 11.08
C ARG A 99 -5.49 0.65 10.60
N LEU A 100 -6.01 -0.23 11.43
CA LEU A 100 -7.33 -0.81 11.21
C LEU A 100 -8.40 0.17 11.71
N ILE A 101 -9.25 0.66 10.81
CA ILE A 101 -10.29 1.65 11.14
C ILE A 101 -11.54 0.97 11.64
N ALA A 102 -12.02 -0.04 10.92
CA ALA A 102 -13.23 -0.76 11.25
C ALA A 102 -13.13 -2.22 10.82
N ARG A 103 -13.74 -3.11 11.59
CA ARG A 103 -13.93 -4.50 11.17
C ARG A 103 -15.15 -4.60 10.27
N ALA A 104 -15.13 -5.60 9.37
CA ALA A 104 -16.31 -6.01 8.65
C ALA A 104 -17.47 -6.19 9.64
N ALA A 105 -18.63 -5.59 9.35
CA ALA A 105 -19.83 -5.88 10.10
C ALA A 105 -20.12 -7.36 9.87
N GLY A 106 -19.96 -8.19 10.91
CA GLY A 106 -20.18 -9.62 10.81
C GLY A 106 -21.51 -9.90 10.13
N GLY A 107 -21.48 -10.61 9.01
CA GLY A 107 -22.68 -11.18 8.43
C GLY A 107 -23.20 -12.24 9.40
N ASN A 108 -24.21 -11.86 10.20
CA ASN A 108 -25.07 -12.82 10.88
C ASN A 108 -26.01 -13.48 9.87
#